data_AF-A0A151U1B3-F1
#
_entry.id   AF-A0A151U1B3-F1
#
_cell.length_a   1.000
_cell.length_b   1.000
_cell.length_c   1.000
_cell.angle_alpha   90.00
_cell.angle_beta   90.00
_cell.angle_gamma   90.00
#
_symmetry.space_group_name_H-M   'P 1'
#
loop_
_entity.id
_entity.type
_entity.pdbx_description
1 polymer ?
#
loop_
_entity_poly.entity_id
_entity_poly.type
_entity_poly.pdbx_seq_one_letter_code
_entity_poly.pdbx_strand_id
1 'polypeptide(L)'
;MGNALRFLYSHCCKPTTAGDESLGPHGVSSATVGVSALAHDLFHFDITSQVPEGLSKHVVSSKKAQANWYRKLVDAWKETKPPPKTPEEAARLVIQTLKRHQKADVEGLLAFYGLPLPHTLVQGTAQPPSSLPNGVQFEMHTLPVDAKAVADGDTITVYVSTADSRESAFVPGNVHTAAVRRSEARARRNFAEADAFHKQIIDSGYRVIPVENEEILAKKYRIRLRGIDAPESAMPYGKEAKAELTKIVQGKSLRILVYGDDRYGRSVGDIYCNGIFVQEMMLKKGLAWHYTAYDKRQELETWEKQARAKRVGLWASKNPEMPWEWRKDRREAA
;
A
#
# COMPACT_ATOMS: atom_id res chain seq x y z
N MET A 1 -38.94 -54.65 -16.61
CA MET A 1 -37.46 -54.66 -16.68
C MET A 1 -37.01 -53.25 -16.34
N GLY A 2 -36.83 -52.96 -15.05
CA GLY A 2 -35.49 -52.83 -14.41
C GLY A 2 -35.15 -51.34 -14.32
N ASN A 3 -35.50 -50.65 -13.22
CA ASN A 3 -34.66 -50.38 -12.03
C ASN A 3 -33.39 -49.58 -12.36
N ALA A 4 -32.93 -48.57 -11.62
CA ALA A 4 -33.41 -47.85 -10.45
C ALA A 4 -32.44 -46.67 -10.22
N LEU A 5 -32.94 -45.58 -9.60
CA LEU A 5 -32.10 -44.62 -8.89
C LEU A 5 -31.24 -45.35 -7.84
N ARG A 6 -29.98 -44.95 -7.69
CA ARG A 6 -29.24 -45.18 -6.44
C ARG A 6 -28.32 -44.03 -6.07
N PHE A 7 -28.72 -43.39 -4.99
CA PHE A 7 -27.96 -42.61 -4.04
C PHE A 7 -26.94 -43.49 -3.28
N LEU A 8 -25.82 -42.86 -2.88
CA LEU A 8 -25.03 -43.01 -1.64
C LEU A 8 -23.94 -44.09 -1.46
N TYR A 9 -22.96 -43.62 -0.67
CA TYR A 9 -21.86 -44.29 0.07
C TYR A 9 -20.61 -44.66 -0.77
N SER A 10 -19.38 -44.35 -0.36
CA SER A 10 -18.83 -44.44 1.00
C SER A 10 -17.62 -43.53 1.25
N HIS A 11 -17.54 -43.05 2.49
CA HIS A 11 -16.40 -42.48 3.19
C HIS A 11 -15.08 -43.25 3.03
N CYS A 12 -13.95 -42.53 3.00
CA CYS A 12 -12.99 -42.54 4.12
C CYS A 12 -11.89 -41.48 3.97
N CYS A 13 -11.52 -40.91 5.12
CA CYS A 13 -10.69 -39.73 5.33
C CYS A 13 -9.16 -39.99 5.25
N LYS A 14 -8.46 -38.84 5.12
CA LYS A 14 -7.04 -38.48 5.34
C LYS A 14 -6.22 -38.36 4.05
N PRO A 15 -5.46 -37.25 3.87
CA PRO A 15 -4.37 -36.89 4.77
C PRO A 15 -4.32 -35.42 5.24
N THR A 16 -3.46 -35.23 6.23
CA THR A 16 -3.08 -33.99 6.92
C THR A 16 -2.00 -33.22 6.13
N THR A 17 -2.06 -31.88 6.24
CA THR A 17 -1.00 -30.86 6.06
C THR A 17 -0.38 -30.64 4.67
N ALA A 18 -0.74 -29.52 4.02
CA ALA A 18 0.07 -28.30 3.95
C ALA A 18 -0.75 -27.20 3.24
N GLY A 19 -0.63 -25.96 3.71
CA GLY A 19 -1.57 -24.86 3.43
C GLY A 19 -1.65 -24.43 1.97
N ASP A 20 -2.89 -24.25 1.52
CA ASP A 20 -3.26 -23.66 0.23
C ASP A 20 -4.18 -22.47 0.53
N GLU A 21 -3.70 -21.26 0.25
CA GLU A 21 -4.45 -20.00 0.40
C GLU A 21 -5.50 -19.93 -0.72
N SER A 22 -6.70 -20.44 -0.43
CA SER A 22 -7.85 -20.40 -1.32
C SER A 22 -8.42 -18.98 -1.43
N LEU A 23 -8.38 -18.43 -2.65
CA LEU A 23 -9.04 -17.20 -3.08
C LEU A 23 -10.57 -17.39 -3.08
N GLY A 24 -11.30 -16.57 -2.33
CA GLY A 24 -12.77 -16.54 -2.33
C GLY A 24 -13.38 -15.73 -3.49
N PRO A 25 -14.66 -15.95 -3.86
CA PRO A 25 -15.23 -15.52 -5.15
C PRO A 25 -15.67 -14.05 -5.25
N HIS A 26 -15.44 -13.23 -4.24
CA HIS A 26 -15.84 -11.82 -4.24
C HIS A 26 -14.70 -11.02 -3.64
N GLY A 27 -14.13 -10.09 -4.39
CA GLY A 27 -12.88 -9.37 -4.08
C GLY A 27 -12.86 -8.58 -2.76
N VAL A 28 -12.80 -9.29 -1.63
CA VAL A 28 -12.59 -8.72 -0.31
C VAL A 28 -11.13 -8.93 0.05
N SER A 29 -10.35 -7.84 0.07
CA SER A 29 -9.00 -7.85 0.63
C SER A 29 -9.05 -8.29 2.09
N SER A 30 -8.11 -9.13 2.55
CA SER A 30 -8.00 -9.61 3.94
C SER A 30 -8.05 -8.46 4.97
N ALA A 31 -7.65 -7.24 4.59
CA ALA A 31 -7.72 -6.04 5.43
C ALA A 31 -9.15 -5.49 5.65
N THR A 32 -10.11 -5.79 4.78
CA THR A 32 -11.51 -5.31 4.85
C THR A 32 -12.48 -6.35 5.42
N VAL A 33 -12.06 -7.61 5.56
CA VAL A 33 -12.92 -8.71 6.05
C VAL A 33 -13.51 -8.42 7.42
N GLY A 34 -12.70 -7.88 8.34
CA GLY A 34 -13.14 -7.58 9.72
C GLY A 34 -14.17 -6.46 9.82
N VAL A 35 -14.03 -5.40 9.02
CA VAL A 35 -14.97 -4.28 8.98
C VAL A 35 -16.30 -4.71 8.35
N SER A 36 -16.25 -5.46 7.25
CA SER A 36 -17.44 -6.01 6.60
C SER A 36 -18.18 -7.03 7.48
N ALA A 37 -17.44 -7.88 8.20
CA ALA A 37 -18.02 -8.85 9.13
C ALA A 37 -18.72 -8.15 10.31
N LEU A 38 -18.08 -7.14 10.91
CA LEU A 38 -18.71 -6.34 11.97
C LEU A 38 -19.96 -5.61 11.45
N ALA A 39 -19.89 -4.99 10.27
CA ALA A 39 -21.04 -4.29 9.68
C ALA A 39 -22.22 -5.26 9.40
N HIS A 40 -21.92 -6.44 8.87
CA HIS A 40 -22.90 -7.49 8.61
C HIS A 40 -23.59 -7.95 9.90
N ASP A 41 -22.82 -8.22 10.95
CA ASP A 41 -23.36 -8.73 12.20
C ASP A 41 -24.13 -7.68 13.01
N LEU A 42 -23.73 -6.40 12.93
CA LEU A 42 -24.50 -5.29 13.48
C LEU A 42 -25.85 -5.15 12.77
N PHE A 43 -25.87 -5.29 11.43
CA PHE A 43 -27.11 -5.27 10.65
C PHE A 43 -28.00 -6.48 10.99
N HIS A 44 -27.42 -7.67 11.09
CA HIS A 44 -28.13 -8.88 11.48
C HIS A 44 -28.72 -8.77 12.90
N PHE A 45 -27.97 -8.18 13.84
CA PHE A 45 -28.45 -7.93 15.20
C PHE A 45 -29.59 -6.91 15.24
N ASP A 46 -29.57 -5.86 14.41
CA ASP A 46 -30.65 -4.86 14.31
C ASP A 46 -31.99 -5.52 13.91
N ILE A 47 -31.92 -6.57 13.08
CA ILE A 47 -33.09 -7.33 12.60
C ILE A 47 -33.53 -8.41 13.60
N THR A 48 -32.59 -9.18 14.13
CA THR A 48 -32.90 -10.43 14.87
C THR A 48 -32.74 -10.32 16.38
N SER A 49 -32.10 -9.26 16.88
CA SER A 49 -31.63 -9.12 18.27
C SER A 49 -30.76 -10.30 18.75
N GLN A 50 -30.18 -11.07 17.82
CA GLN A 50 -29.28 -12.20 18.13
C GLN A 50 -27.83 -11.81 17.90
N VAL A 51 -26.98 -12.13 18.87
CA VAL A 51 -25.52 -11.93 18.78
C VAL A 51 -24.86 -13.07 18.00
N PRO A 52 -23.72 -12.83 17.33
CA PRO A 52 -23.04 -13.84 16.52
C PRO A 52 -22.68 -15.12 17.27
N GLU A 53 -22.84 -16.25 16.59
CA GLU A 53 -22.41 -17.54 17.11
C GLU A 53 -20.89 -17.59 17.23
N GLY A 54 -20.39 -17.98 18.40
CA GLY A 54 -18.94 -18.04 18.66
C GLY A 54 -18.38 -16.81 19.38
N LEU A 55 -19.06 -15.66 19.38
CA LEU A 55 -18.60 -14.47 20.12
C LEU A 55 -18.36 -14.78 21.61
N SER A 56 -19.22 -15.61 22.21
CA SER A 56 -19.10 -16.02 23.61
C SER A 56 -17.85 -16.84 23.94
N LYS A 57 -17.07 -17.29 22.94
CA LYS A 57 -15.76 -17.94 23.14
C LYS A 57 -14.64 -16.92 23.29
N HIS A 58 -14.87 -15.67 22.88
CA HIS A 58 -13.86 -14.61 22.86
C HIS A 58 -14.04 -13.60 24.00
N VAL A 59 -15.20 -13.59 24.65
CA VAL A 59 -15.61 -12.55 25.61
C VAL A 59 -16.09 -13.19 26.90
N VAL A 60 -15.91 -12.50 28.03
CA VAL A 60 -16.24 -13.02 29.38
C VAL A 60 -17.67 -12.68 29.80
N SER A 61 -18.31 -11.73 29.12
CA SER A 61 -19.68 -11.29 29.36
C SER A 61 -20.74 -12.33 28.97
N SER A 62 -21.84 -12.40 29.72
CA SER A 62 -23.00 -13.26 29.41
C SER A 62 -23.68 -12.84 28.11
N LYS A 63 -24.36 -13.77 27.40
CA LYS A 63 -25.12 -13.46 26.17
C LYS A 63 -26.10 -12.29 26.32
N LYS A 64 -26.71 -12.10 27.50
CA LYS A 64 -27.59 -10.95 27.78
C LYS A 64 -26.83 -9.62 27.83
N ALA A 65 -25.68 -9.60 28.49
CA ALA A 65 -24.76 -8.47 28.40
C ALA A 65 -24.29 -8.26 26.96
N GLN A 66 -24.12 -9.37 26.22
CA GLN A 66 -23.74 -9.32 24.82
C GLN A 66 -24.83 -8.76 23.88
N ALA A 67 -26.10 -8.80 24.25
CA ALA A 67 -27.13 -8.11 23.46
C ALA A 67 -27.11 -6.59 23.73
N ASN A 68 -26.83 -6.20 24.97
CA ASN A 68 -26.88 -4.80 25.40
C ASN A 68 -25.76 -3.95 24.79
N TRP A 69 -24.54 -4.47 24.68
CA TRP A 69 -23.44 -3.77 24.01
C TRP A 69 -23.60 -3.71 22.47
N TYR A 70 -24.24 -4.69 21.81
CA TYR A 70 -24.49 -4.69 20.36
C TYR A 70 -25.52 -3.63 20.00
N ARG A 71 -26.56 -3.45 20.84
CA ARG A 71 -27.51 -2.35 20.68
C ARG A 71 -26.79 -1.00 20.66
N LYS A 72 -25.86 -0.77 21.60
CA LYS A 72 -25.05 0.47 21.63
C LYS A 72 -24.16 0.62 20.40
N LEU A 73 -23.58 -0.49 19.92
CA LEU A 73 -22.74 -0.47 18.71
C LEU A 73 -23.54 -0.17 17.45
N VAL A 74 -24.76 -0.70 17.32
CA VAL A 74 -25.68 -0.39 16.22
C VAL A 74 -26.02 1.10 16.21
N ASP A 75 -26.37 1.66 17.37
CA ASP A 75 -26.67 3.09 17.50
C ASP A 75 -25.46 3.96 17.10
N ALA A 76 -24.28 3.65 17.65
CA ALA A 76 -23.04 4.37 17.33
C ALA A 76 -22.65 4.23 15.84
N TRP A 77 -22.88 3.06 15.23
CA TRP A 77 -22.62 2.82 13.81
C TRP A 77 -23.54 3.64 12.91
N LYS A 78 -24.82 3.78 13.27
CA LYS A 78 -25.81 4.61 12.54
C LYS A 78 -25.52 6.11 12.65
N GLU A 79 -24.98 6.56 13.78
CA GLU A 79 -24.61 7.96 14.01
C GLU A 79 -23.33 8.38 13.28
N THR A 80 -22.45 7.44 12.91
CA THR A 80 -21.18 7.73 12.24
C THR A 80 -21.40 7.99 10.75
N LYS A 81 -21.28 9.26 10.33
CA LYS A 81 -21.39 9.69 8.91
C LYS A 81 -20.08 10.34 8.44
N PRO A 82 -19.32 9.72 7.51
CA PRO A 82 -19.57 8.43 6.84
C PRO A 82 -19.30 7.20 7.74
N PRO A 83 -19.86 6.02 7.42
CA PRO A 83 -19.57 4.78 8.15
C PRO A 83 -18.07 4.43 8.13
N PRO A 84 -17.54 3.76 9.17
CA PRO A 84 -16.15 3.34 9.21
C PRO A 84 -15.76 2.49 7.99
N LYS A 85 -14.67 2.87 7.32
CA LYS A 85 -14.16 2.14 6.14
C LYS A 85 -12.86 1.40 6.42
N THR A 86 -12.15 1.75 7.49
CA THR A 86 -10.90 1.07 7.86
C THR A 86 -11.02 0.28 9.17
N PRO A 87 -10.20 -0.77 9.37
CA PRO A 87 -10.15 -1.51 10.63
C PRO A 87 -9.85 -0.62 11.84
N GLU A 88 -9.04 0.42 11.67
CA GLU A 88 -8.68 1.36 12.73
C GLU A 88 -9.87 2.25 13.12
N GLU A 89 -10.63 2.74 12.14
CA GLU A 89 -11.86 3.51 12.37
C GLU A 89 -12.92 2.66 13.09
N ALA A 90 -13.13 1.42 12.63
CA ALA A 90 -14.06 0.48 13.24
C ALA A 90 -13.63 0.12 14.67
N ALA A 91 -12.35 -0.15 14.90
CA ALA A 91 -11.82 -0.44 16.24
C ALA A 91 -11.99 0.75 17.19
N ARG A 92 -11.69 1.97 16.74
CA ARG A 92 -11.89 3.20 17.53
C ARG A 92 -13.35 3.38 17.92
N LEU A 93 -14.28 3.17 16.98
CA LEU A 93 -15.71 3.25 17.25
C LEU A 93 -16.13 2.23 18.32
N VAL A 94 -15.70 0.97 18.18
CA VAL A 94 -15.97 -0.09 19.16
C VAL A 94 -15.42 0.26 20.54
N ILE A 95 -14.15 0.69 20.62
CA ILE A 95 -13.48 1.05 21.88
C ILE A 95 -14.17 2.24 22.54
N GLN A 96 -14.50 3.28 21.78
CA GLN A 96 -15.16 4.48 22.30
C GLN A 96 -16.57 4.17 22.82
N THR A 97 -17.33 3.39 22.07
CA THR A 97 -18.70 2.99 22.41
C THR A 97 -18.72 2.11 23.66
N LEU A 98 -17.72 1.23 23.78
CA LEU A 98 -17.63 0.25 24.86
C LEU A 98 -16.68 0.64 25.99
N LYS A 99 -16.19 1.88 26.04
CA LYS A 99 -15.19 2.38 27.01
C LYS A 99 -15.47 2.11 28.50
N ARG A 100 -16.75 1.88 28.87
CA ARG A 100 -17.20 1.58 30.24
C ARG A 100 -17.43 0.09 30.52
N HIS A 101 -17.12 -0.80 29.56
CA HIS A 101 -17.25 -2.25 29.70
C HIS A 101 -15.89 -2.89 30.05
N GLN A 102 -15.91 -4.17 30.40
CA GLN A 102 -14.69 -4.88 30.80
C GLN A 102 -13.69 -4.91 29.64
N LYS A 103 -12.42 -4.68 29.97
CA LYS A 103 -11.33 -4.67 28.98
C LYS A 103 -11.24 -5.97 28.17
N ALA A 104 -11.37 -7.12 28.84
CA ALA A 104 -11.34 -8.44 28.20
C ALA A 104 -12.49 -8.64 27.20
N ASP A 105 -13.67 -8.03 27.45
CA ASP A 105 -14.82 -8.11 26.55
C ASP A 105 -14.58 -7.29 25.28
N VAL A 106 -14.00 -6.09 25.42
CA VAL A 106 -13.68 -5.21 24.27
C VAL A 106 -12.56 -5.82 23.42
N GLU A 107 -11.51 -6.33 24.05
CA GLU A 107 -10.40 -7.00 23.34
C GLU A 107 -10.86 -8.28 22.66
N GLY A 108 -11.71 -9.06 23.33
CA GLY A 108 -12.33 -10.25 22.78
C GLY A 108 -13.18 -9.97 21.54
N LEU A 109 -13.99 -8.91 21.59
CA LEU A 109 -14.82 -8.49 20.46
C LEU A 109 -13.96 -8.01 19.27
N LEU A 110 -12.91 -7.23 19.53
CA LEU A 110 -11.97 -6.79 18.49
C LEU A 110 -11.26 -7.99 17.86
N ALA A 111 -10.80 -8.94 18.67
CA ALA A 111 -10.15 -10.17 18.19
C ALA A 111 -11.10 -11.05 17.38
N PHE A 112 -12.37 -11.17 17.78
CA PHE A 112 -13.40 -11.92 17.05
C PHE A 112 -13.57 -11.40 15.61
N TYR A 113 -13.46 -10.09 15.41
CA TYR A 113 -13.54 -9.45 14.09
C TYR A 113 -12.18 -9.20 13.42
N GLY A 114 -11.06 -9.61 14.02
CA GLY A 114 -9.73 -9.33 13.49
C GLY A 114 -9.38 -7.83 13.44
N LEU A 115 -9.98 -7.02 14.32
CA LEU A 115 -9.75 -5.58 14.43
C LEU A 115 -8.55 -5.26 15.34
N PRO A 116 -7.84 -4.15 15.12
CA PRO A 116 -6.67 -3.79 15.93
C PRO A 116 -7.02 -3.59 17.41
N LEU A 117 -6.21 -4.20 18.29
CA LEU A 117 -6.40 -4.15 19.74
C LEU A 117 -6.05 -2.76 20.32
N PRO A 118 -6.57 -2.40 21.51
CA PRO A 118 -6.33 -1.10 22.14
C PRO A 118 -4.83 -0.79 22.34
N HIS A 119 -4.02 -1.82 22.65
CA HIS A 119 -2.58 -1.69 22.84
C HIS A 119 -1.82 -1.44 21.52
N THR A 120 -2.30 -2.01 20.42
CA THR A 120 -1.81 -1.75 19.06
C THR A 120 -2.17 -0.32 18.61
N LEU A 121 -3.33 0.20 19.05
CA LEU A 121 -3.72 1.59 18.81
C LEU A 121 -2.90 2.59 19.66
N VAL A 122 -2.43 2.19 20.85
CA VAL A 122 -1.57 3.01 21.71
C VAL A 122 -0.10 3.01 21.25
N GLN A 123 0.38 1.98 20.54
CA GLN A 123 1.62 2.12 19.74
C GLN A 123 1.46 3.05 18.52
N GLY A 124 0.24 3.55 18.30
CA GLY A 124 -0.09 4.68 17.42
C GLY A 124 -0.34 6.00 18.15
N THR A 125 -0.01 6.15 19.45
CA THR A 125 0.02 7.48 20.11
C THR A 125 1.37 8.16 19.97
N ALA A 126 1.90 8.20 18.75
CA ALA A 126 2.38 9.49 18.30
C ALA A 126 1.10 10.29 18.03
N GLN A 127 1.00 11.53 18.51
CA GLN A 127 0.22 12.51 17.75
C GLN A 127 0.52 12.26 16.26
N PRO A 128 -0.44 12.31 15.30
CA PRO A 128 0.03 12.47 13.92
C PRO A 128 0.99 13.64 14.01
N PRO A 129 2.27 13.49 13.64
CA PRO A 129 3.11 14.64 13.62
C PRO A 129 2.45 15.48 12.52
N SER A 130 1.65 16.47 12.94
CA SER A 130 1.03 17.44 12.05
C SER A 130 2.13 18.24 11.36
N SER A 131 3.36 18.15 11.87
CA SER A 131 4.58 18.34 11.11
C SER A 131 5.03 17.02 10.47
N LEU A 132 5.09 16.99 9.14
CA LEU A 132 5.90 16.00 8.44
C LEU A 132 7.32 15.92 9.07
N PRO A 133 8.03 14.78 8.97
CA PRO A 133 9.39 14.67 9.48
C PRO A 133 10.27 15.83 9.00
N ASN A 134 11.24 16.23 9.82
CA ASN A 134 12.06 17.39 9.50
C ASN A 134 12.68 17.29 8.10
N GLY A 135 12.53 18.35 7.30
CA GLY A 135 12.98 18.42 5.91
C GLY A 135 12.01 17.86 4.86
N VAL A 136 10.93 17.19 5.25
CA VAL A 136 9.89 16.78 4.29
C VAL A 136 9.09 18.01 3.88
N GLN A 137 9.04 18.29 2.58
CA GLN A 137 8.27 19.38 2.00
C GLN A 137 6.79 19.02 1.87
N PHE A 138 6.51 17.79 1.46
CA PHE A 138 5.15 17.26 1.32
C PHE A 138 5.16 15.73 1.24
N GLU A 139 3.99 15.15 1.51
CA GLU A 139 3.71 13.73 1.32
C GLU A 139 2.85 13.55 0.07
N MET A 140 3.05 12.45 -0.67
CA MET A 140 2.14 12.05 -1.76
C MET A 140 1.80 10.56 -1.66
N HIS A 141 0.59 10.23 -2.12
CA HIS A 141 0.12 8.86 -2.30
C HIS A 141 -0.02 8.56 -3.79
N THR A 142 0.58 7.46 -4.24
CA THR A 142 0.61 7.13 -5.67
C THR A 142 -0.53 6.19 -6.04
N LEU A 143 -0.90 6.23 -7.32
CA LEU A 143 -1.60 5.12 -7.97
C LEU A 143 -0.70 3.86 -7.96
N PRO A 144 -1.28 2.67 -8.18
CA PRO A 144 -0.52 1.43 -8.29
C PRO A 144 0.60 1.54 -9.33
N VAL A 145 1.81 1.12 -8.95
CA VAL A 145 2.99 1.31 -9.81
C VAL A 145 3.07 0.22 -10.89
N ASP A 146 3.21 0.64 -12.14
CA ASP A 146 3.55 -0.24 -13.26
C ASP A 146 5.01 -0.70 -13.16
N ALA A 147 5.28 -1.98 -13.40
CA ALA A 147 6.63 -2.55 -13.38
C ALA A 147 7.61 -1.82 -14.33
N LYS A 148 7.12 -1.33 -15.48
CA LYS A 148 7.92 -0.56 -16.47
C LYS A 148 8.29 0.83 -15.95
N ALA A 149 7.66 1.31 -14.89
CA ALA A 149 7.93 2.62 -14.31
C ALA A 149 9.20 2.63 -13.46
N VAL A 150 9.74 1.47 -13.08
CA VAL A 150 11.03 1.34 -12.40
C VAL A 150 12.17 1.47 -13.42
N ALA A 151 12.96 2.54 -13.29
CA ALA A 151 14.03 2.84 -14.23
C ALA A 151 15.26 1.97 -13.97
N ASP A 152 15.71 1.94 -12.72
CA ASP A 152 16.90 1.26 -12.19
C ASP A 152 16.65 0.84 -10.73
N GLY A 153 17.70 0.55 -9.95
CA GLY A 153 17.57 0.11 -8.56
C GLY A 153 17.23 1.22 -7.55
N ASP A 154 17.14 2.49 -7.95
CA ASP A 154 16.93 3.60 -7.02
C ASP A 154 16.15 4.80 -7.59
N THR A 155 15.60 4.65 -8.80
CA THR A 155 14.79 5.65 -9.49
C THR A 155 13.50 5.02 -10.02
N ILE A 156 12.36 5.64 -9.71
CA ILE A 156 11.03 5.16 -10.10
C ILE A 156 10.15 6.30 -10.61
N THR A 157 9.38 6.04 -11.66
CA THR A 157 8.32 6.95 -12.12
C THR A 157 7.02 6.56 -11.42
N VAL A 158 6.33 7.53 -10.84
CA VAL A 158 5.04 7.30 -10.17
C VAL A 158 4.01 8.29 -10.70
N TYR A 159 2.75 7.99 -10.43
CA TYR A 159 1.64 8.84 -10.83
C TYR A 159 0.74 9.12 -9.62
N VAL A 160 0.35 10.37 -9.46
CA VAL A 160 -0.55 10.82 -8.38
C VAL A 160 -1.83 11.31 -9.03
N SER A 161 -2.98 10.84 -8.53
CA SER A 161 -4.28 11.24 -9.06
C SER A 161 -4.46 12.76 -8.97
N THR A 162 -4.99 13.40 -10.01
CA THR A 162 -5.33 14.82 -9.95
C THR A 162 -6.53 15.12 -9.06
N ALA A 163 -7.24 14.09 -8.58
CA ALA A 163 -8.28 14.25 -7.57
C ALA A 163 -7.71 14.42 -6.15
N ASP A 164 -6.41 14.18 -5.95
CA ASP A 164 -5.74 14.51 -4.71
C ASP A 164 -5.81 16.02 -4.44
N SER A 165 -6.13 16.41 -3.20
CA SER A 165 -6.34 17.80 -2.82
C SER A 165 -5.16 18.70 -3.19
N ARG A 166 -3.92 18.21 -3.07
CA ARG A 166 -2.74 18.97 -3.44
C ARG A 166 -2.63 19.13 -4.94
N GLU A 167 -2.85 18.07 -5.71
CA GLU A 167 -2.67 18.11 -7.16
C GLU A 167 -3.79 18.87 -7.87
N SER A 168 -5.03 18.74 -7.40
CA SER A 168 -6.22 19.36 -8.02
C SER A 168 -6.07 20.87 -8.22
N ALA A 169 -5.42 21.57 -7.29
CA ALA A 169 -5.21 23.01 -7.34
C ALA A 169 -4.19 23.46 -8.41
N PHE A 170 -3.34 22.56 -8.90
CA PHE A 170 -2.24 22.88 -9.82
C PHE A 170 -2.42 22.29 -11.22
N VAL A 171 -3.55 21.66 -11.52
CA VAL A 171 -3.79 21.10 -12.85
C VAL A 171 -4.11 22.23 -13.85
N PRO A 172 -3.33 22.37 -14.93
CA PRO A 172 -3.61 23.38 -15.94
C PRO A 172 -4.95 23.15 -16.66
N GLY A 173 -5.69 24.21 -16.97
CA GLY A 173 -7.01 24.12 -17.62
C GLY A 173 -6.96 23.46 -19.01
N ASN A 174 -5.85 23.59 -19.74
CA ASN A 174 -5.65 22.92 -21.03
C ASN A 174 -5.53 21.39 -20.85
N VAL A 175 -4.95 20.90 -19.76
CA VAL A 175 -4.85 19.47 -19.44
C VAL A 175 -6.23 18.90 -19.10
N HIS A 176 -7.01 19.60 -18.27
CA HIS A 176 -8.41 19.21 -18.00
C HIS A 176 -9.24 19.13 -19.28
N THR A 177 -9.15 20.18 -20.11
CA THR A 177 -9.86 20.23 -21.40
C THR A 177 -9.44 19.08 -22.31
N ALA A 178 -8.13 18.80 -22.42
CA ALA A 178 -7.63 17.69 -23.22
C ALA A 178 -8.11 16.33 -22.69
N ALA A 179 -8.18 16.13 -21.37
CA ALA A 179 -8.68 14.90 -20.77
C ALA A 179 -10.17 14.66 -21.09
N VAL A 180 -11.01 15.71 -20.98
CA VAL A 180 -12.43 15.64 -21.35
C VAL A 180 -12.59 15.33 -22.84
N ARG A 181 -11.91 16.10 -23.71
CA ARG A 181 -11.98 15.89 -25.17
C ARG A 181 -11.49 14.52 -25.61
N ARG A 182 -10.43 14.00 -24.98
CA ARG A 182 -9.97 12.63 -25.20
C ARG A 182 -11.06 11.62 -24.88
N SER A 183 -11.75 11.76 -23.74
CA SER A 183 -12.84 10.87 -23.34
C SER A 183 -13.99 10.89 -24.35
N GLU A 184 -14.41 12.09 -24.78
CA GLU A 184 -15.46 12.24 -25.80
C GLU A 184 -15.06 11.65 -27.16
N ALA A 185 -13.80 11.82 -27.59
CA ALA A 185 -13.29 11.26 -28.83
C ALA A 185 -13.30 9.71 -28.78
N ARG A 186 -12.93 9.11 -27.64
CA ARG A 186 -13.03 7.66 -27.42
C ARG A 186 -14.47 7.17 -27.46
N ALA A 187 -15.41 7.90 -26.84
CA ALA A 187 -16.83 7.57 -26.88
C ALA A 187 -17.39 7.57 -28.31
N ARG A 188 -16.89 8.47 -29.17
CA ARG A 188 -17.19 8.54 -30.61
C ARG A 188 -16.37 7.56 -31.47
N ARG A 189 -15.53 6.71 -30.86
CA ARG A 189 -14.59 5.79 -31.53
C ARG A 189 -13.58 6.49 -32.46
N ASN A 190 -13.33 7.79 -32.26
CA ASN A 190 -12.30 8.54 -32.96
C ASN A 190 -10.95 8.41 -32.23
N PHE A 191 -10.25 7.31 -32.44
CA PHE A 191 -9.00 7.01 -31.73
C PHE A 191 -7.85 7.95 -32.12
N ALA A 192 -7.78 8.41 -33.37
CA ALA A 192 -6.73 9.34 -33.81
C ALA A 192 -6.80 10.68 -33.07
N GLU A 193 -8.00 11.22 -32.90
CA GLU A 193 -8.22 12.45 -32.11
C GLU A 193 -7.95 12.20 -30.62
N ALA A 194 -8.40 11.07 -30.08
CA ALA A 194 -8.13 10.70 -28.69
C ALA A 194 -6.61 10.59 -28.41
N ASP A 195 -5.84 10.01 -29.34
CA ASP A 195 -4.40 9.85 -29.22
C ASP A 195 -3.67 11.20 -29.32
N ALA A 196 -4.15 12.13 -30.15
CA ALA A 196 -3.64 13.50 -30.22
C ALA A 196 -3.81 14.23 -28.87
N PHE A 197 -4.99 14.15 -28.25
CA PHE A 197 -5.22 14.71 -26.91
C PHE A 197 -4.43 13.97 -25.84
N HIS A 198 -4.28 12.64 -25.94
CA HIS A 198 -3.44 11.88 -25.02
C HIS A 198 -1.98 12.32 -25.07
N LYS A 199 -1.45 12.58 -26.28
CA LYS A 199 -0.11 13.13 -26.47
C LYS A 199 0.04 14.51 -25.82
N GLN A 200 -0.93 15.40 -26.01
CA GLN A 200 -0.93 16.71 -25.35
C GLN A 200 -0.89 16.60 -23.81
N ILE A 201 -1.62 15.64 -23.23
CA ILE A 201 -1.60 15.35 -21.79
C ILE A 201 -0.20 14.88 -21.36
N ILE A 202 0.42 13.96 -22.11
CA ILE A 202 1.77 13.45 -21.86
C ILE A 202 2.82 14.55 -21.92
N ASP A 203 2.78 15.38 -22.96
CA ASP A 203 3.72 16.48 -23.17
C ASP A 203 3.62 17.53 -22.05
N SER A 204 2.46 17.61 -21.39
CA SER A 204 2.23 18.46 -20.21
C SER A 204 2.67 17.83 -18.88
N GLY A 205 3.25 16.62 -18.89
CA GLY A 205 3.67 15.91 -17.67
C GLY A 205 2.56 15.15 -16.95
N TYR A 206 1.43 14.91 -17.61
CA TYR A 206 0.30 14.15 -17.07
C TYR A 206 0.11 12.85 -17.83
N ARG A 207 -0.76 11.98 -17.33
CA ARG A 207 -1.16 10.77 -18.05
C ARG A 207 -2.56 10.38 -17.64
N VAL A 208 -3.31 9.78 -18.56
CA VAL A 208 -4.55 9.08 -18.24
C VAL A 208 -4.20 7.60 -18.01
N ILE A 209 -4.49 7.10 -16.81
CA ILE A 209 -4.12 5.75 -16.37
C ILE A 209 -5.40 4.96 -16.09
N PRO A 210 -5.56 3.77 -16.72
CA PRO A 210 -6.65 2.87 -16.37
C PRO A 210 -6.35 2.23 -15.01
N VAL A 211 -7.25 2.42 -14.05
CA VAL A 211 -7.21 1.75 -12.75
C VAL A 211 -8.55 1.06 -12.56
N GLU A 212 -8.51 -0.27 -12.45
CA GLU A 212 -9.68 -1.15 -12.44
C GLU A 212 -10.54 -0.97 -13.70
N ASN A 213 -11.53 -0.07 -13.66
CA ASN A 213 -12.41 0.25 -14.78
C ASN A 213 -12.57 1.76 -15.03
N GLU A 214 -11.76 2.59 -14.36
CA GLU A 214 -11.80 4.04 -14.48
C GLU A 214 -10.53 4.58 -15.13
N GLU A 215 -10.67 5.60 -15.96
CA GLU A 215 -9.54 6.35 -16.51
C GLU A 215 -9.23 7.54 -15.60
N ILE A 216 -8.15 7.43 -14.82
CA ILE A 216 -7.73 8.48 -13.88
C ILE A 216 -6.73 9.40 -14.56
N LEU A 217 -7.02 10.70 -14.58
CA LEU A 217 -6.02 11.72 -14.90
C LEU A 217 -5.04 11.83 -13.73
N ALA A 218 -3.75 11.68 -14.01
CA ALA A 218 -2.71 11.65 -13.00
C ALA A 218 -1.48 12.45 -13.42
N LYS A 219 -0.83 13.09 -12.46
CA LYS A 219 0.43 13.81 -12.68
C LYS A 219 1.60 12.87 -12.54
N LYS A 220 2.56 12.96 -13.47
CA LYS A 220 3.77 12.15 -13.48
C LYS A 220 4.83 12.75 -12.56
N TYR A 221 5.44 11.92 -11.72
CA TYR A 221 6.60 12.26 -10.92
C TYR A 221 7.73 11.27 -11.18
N ARG A 222 8.97 11.77 -11.25
CA ARG A 222 10.18 10.93 -11.23
C ARG A 222 10.77 11.02 -9.84
N ILE A 223 10.89 9.90 -9.16
CA ILE A 223 11.32 9.81 -7.76
C ILE A 223 12.70 9.17 -7.70
N ARG A 224 13.63 9.82 -7.00
CA ARG A 224 14.92 9.26 -6.60
C ARG A 224 14.84 8.83 -5.14
N LEU A 225 15.15 7.56 -4.86
CA LEU A 225 15.16 7.03 -3.50
C LEU A 225 16.26 7.74 -2.69
N ARG A 226 15.85 8.48 -1.65
CA ARG A 226 16.76 9.27 -0.83
C ARG A 226 17.75 8.39 -0.08
N GLY A 227 19.01 8.80 -0.07
CA GLY A 227 20.07 8.23 0.75
C GLY A 227 20.67 6.91 0.26
N ILE A 228 20.22 6.36 -0.87
CA ILE A 228 20.82 5.15 -1.45
C ILE A 228 21.26 5.41 -2.89
N ASP A 229 22.28 4.69 -3.35
CA ASP A 229 22.73 4.68 -4.74
C ASP A 229 22.90 3.22 -5.20
N ALA A 230 22.05 2.79 -6.12
CA ALA A 230 22.07 1.43 -6.66
C ALA A 230 23.08 1.33 -7.81
N PRO A 231 23.63 0.12 -8.08
CA PRO A 231 24.42 -0.11 -9.28
C PRO A 231 23.64 0.28 -10.54
N GLU A 232 24.31 0.98 -11.45
CA GLU A 232 23.73 1.38 -12.73
C GLU A 232 23.35 0.14 -13.54
N SER A 233 22.39 0.25 -14.46
CA SER A 233 21.86 -0.93 -15.20
C SER A 233 22.93 -1.74 -15.96
N ALA A 234 24.06 -1.11 -16.30
CA ALA A 234 25.20 -1.75 -16.97
C ALA A 234 26.27 -2.29 -15.99
N MET A 235 26.17 -1.96 -14.71
CA MET A 235 27.06 -2.47 -13.66
C MET A 235 26.60 -3.86 -13.19
N PRO A 236 27.53 -4.67 -12.63
CA PRO A 236 27.15 -5.85 -11.87
C PRO A 236 26.10 -5.52 -10.80
N TYR A 237 25.09 -6.39 -10.63
CA TYR A 237 23.96 -6.20 -9.72
C TYR A 237 22.95 -5.10 -10.11
N GLY A 238 23.15 -4.36 -11.20
CA GLY A 238 22.21 -3.31 -11.64
C GLY A 238 20.84 -3.86 -12.04
N LYS A 239 20.81 -5.01 -12.73
CA LYS A 239 19.56 -5.67 -13.13
C LYS A 239 18.83 -6.26 -11.94
N GLU A 240 19.57 -6.82 -11.00
CA GLU A 240 19.09 -7.43 -9.77
C GLU A 240 18.49 -6.37 -8.84
N ALA A 241 19.15 -5.21 -8.70
CA ALA A 241 18.65 -4.08 -7.94
C ALA A 241 17.33 -3.56 -8.53
N LYS A 242 17.27 -3.38 -9.85
CA LYS A 242 16.04 -3.00 -10.56
C LYS A 242 14.93 -4.04 -10.36
N ALA A 243 15.24 -5.32 -10.50
CA ALA A 243 14.26 -6.40 -10.37
C ALA A 243 13.69 -6.48 -8.95
N GLU A 244 14.53 -6.31 -7.92
CA GLU A 244 14.06 -6.29 -6.53
C GLU A 244 13.21 -5.06 -6.24
N LEU A 245 13.63 -3.87 -6.66
CA LEU A 245 12.80 -2.67 -6.50
C LEU A 245 11.43 -2.85 -7.18
N THR A 246 11.43 -3.38 -8.41
CA THR A 246 10.21 -3.72 -9.16
C THR A 246 9.34 -4.69 -8.38
N LYS A 247 9.90 -5.78 -7.85
CA LYS A 247 9.18 -6.76 -7.03
C LYS A 247 8.53 -6.14 -5.79
N ILE A 248 9.22 -5.19 -5.15
CA ILE A 248 8.71 -4.53 -3.94
C ILE A 248 7.49 -3.67 -4.28
N VAL A 249 7.55 -2.88 -5.36
CA VAL A 249 6.59 -1.78 -5.63
C VAL A 249 5.52 -2.10 -6.67
N GLN A 250 5.74 -3.06 -7.57
CA GLN A 250 4.82 -3.32 -8.69
C GLN A 250 3.41 -3.67 -8.21
N GLY A 251 2.40 -3.07 -8.85
CA GLY A 251 0.99 -3.26 -8.53
C GLY A 251 0.55 -2.66 -7.19
N LYS A 252 1.41 -1.93 -6.49
CA LYS A 252 1.12 -1.36 -5.17
C LYS A 252 1.15 0.16 -5.20
N SER A 253 0.34 0.77 -4.35
CA SER A 253 0.39 2.21 -4.06
C SER A 253 1.49 2.50 -3.06
N LEU A 254 2.18 3.63 -3.28
CA LEU A 254 3.30 4.06 -2.45
C LEU A 254 2.91 5.30 -1.66
N ARG A 255 3.42 5.39 -0.43
CA ARG A 255 3.47 6.64 0.34
C ARG A 255 4.88 7.20 0.24
N ILE A 256 5.02 8.42 -0.26
CA ILE A 256 6.33 9.03 -0.53
C ILE A 256 6.44 10.33 0.25
N LEU A 257 7.48 10.41 1.08
CA LEU A 257 7.87 11.63 1.77
C LEU A 257 8.91 12.36 0.93
N VAL A 258 8.55 13.50 0.34
CA VAL A 258 9.43 14.25 -0.55
C VAL A 258 10.16 15.35 0.21
N TYR A 259 11.48 15.41 0.02
CA TYR A 259 12.37 16.36 0.69
C TYR A 259 12.81 17.52 -0.21
N GLY A 260 12.57 17.40 -1.52
CA GLY A 260 12.91 18.38 -2.53
C GLY A 260 13.18 17.73 -3.87
N ASP A 261 13.74 18.48 -4.81
CA ASP A 261 14.09 18.00 -6.13
C ASP A 261 15.60 18.06 -6.37
N ASP A 262 16.14 17.11 -7.13
CA ASP A 262 17.52 17.13 -7.57
C ASP A 262 17.71 17.96 -8.85
N ARG A 263 18.97 18.18 -9.22
CA ARG A 263 19.34 18.94 -10.43
C ARG A 263 18.83 18.35 -11.75
N TYR A 264 18.30 17.13 -11.75
CA TYR A 264 17.74 16.46 -12.93
C TYR A 264 16.21 16.48 -12.94
N GLY A 265 15.60 17.25 -12.03
CA GLY A 265 14.15 17.38 -11.90
C GLY A 265 13.48 16.12 -11.35
N ARG A 266 14.20 15.29 -10.58
CA ARG A 266 13.61 14.15 -9.85
C ARG A 266 13.34 14.58 -8.41
N SER A 267 12.16 14.26 -7.90
CA SER A 267 11.86 14.45 -6.49
C SER A 267 12.61 13.41 -5.67
N VAL A 268 13.33 13.86 -4.65
CA VAL A 268 14.12 13.01 -3.75
C VAL A 268 13.25 12.66 -2.54
N GLY A 269 13.02 11.36 -2.31
CA GLY A 269 12.05 10.95 -1.30
C GLY A 269 12.33 9.62 -0.60
N ASP A 270 11.80 9.52 0.62
CA ASP A 270 11.69 8.26 1.35
C ASP A 270 10.40 7.54 0.93
N ILE A 271 10.51 6.27 0.50
CA ILE A 271 9.41 5.52 -0.10
C ILE A 271 8.94 4.43 0.84
N TYR A 272 7.64 4.40 1.09
CA TYR A 272 6.98 3.36 1.87
C TYR A 272 5.99 2.59 0.99
N CYS A 273 6.04 1.27 1.06
CA CYS A 273 5.13 0.37 0.38
C CYS A 273 4.48 -0.54 1.42
N ASN A 274 3.17 -0.42 1.64
CA ASN A 274 2.44 -1.16 2.68
C ASN A 274 3.11 -1.05 4.08
N GLY A 275 3.56 0.15 4.44
CA GLY A 275 4.27 0.42 5.70
C GLY A 275 5.76 0.01 5.71
N ILE A 276 6.24 -0.72 4.70
CA ILE A 276 7.65 -1.14 4.60
C ILE A 276 8.48 -0.02 3.96
N PHE A 277 9.59 0.35 4.59
CA PHE A 277 10.55 1.30 4.04
C PHE A 277 11.39 0.65 2.94
N VAL A 278 11.25 1.13 1.70
CA VAL A 278 11.83 0.47 0.52
C VAL A 278 13.37 0.52 0.54
N GLN A 279 13.95 1.66 0.93
CA GLN A 279 15.41 1.79 1.03
C GLN A 279 16.05 0.80 2.00
N GLU A 280 15.38 0.49 3.12
CA GLU A 280 15.84 -0.52 4.08
C GLU A 280 15.99 -1.88 3.40
N MET A 281 14.98 -2.30 2.64
CA MET A 281 14.99 -3.58 1.93
C MET A 281 16.12 -3.64 0.90
N MET A 282 16.33 -2.56 0.14
CA MET A 282 17.39 -2.48 -0.85
C MET A 282 18.79 -2.60 -0.22
N LEU A 283 19.03 -1.89 0.90
CA LEU A 283 20.31 -1.95 1.61
C LEU A 283 20.54 -3.30 2.28
N LYS A 284 19.53 -3.84 3.00
CA LYS A 284 19.64 -5.14 3.68
C LYS A 284 19.88 -6.31 2.72
N LYS A 285 19.40 -6.21 1.48
CA LYS A 285 19.65 -7.20 0.42
C LYS A 285 20.98 -6.99 -0.31
N GLY A 286 21.74 -5.94 0.01
CA GLY A 286 22.99 -5.61 -0.65
C GLY A 286 22.78 -5.23 -2.12
N LEU A 287 21.73 -4.48 -2.42
CA LEU A 287 21.39 -4.05 -3.79
C LEU A 287 21.56 -2.54 -4.01
N ALA A 288 22.02 -1.82 -2.99
CA ALA A 288 22.38 -0.43 -3.07
C ALA A 288 23.48 -0.10 -2.05
N TRP A 289 24.16 1.01 -2.27
CA TRP A 289 25.09 1.64 -1.35
C TRP A 289 24.37 2.74 -0.56
N HIS A 290 24.74 2.96 0.69
CA HIS A 290 24.40 4.17 1.44
C HIS A 290 25.16 5.34 0.82
N TYR A 291 24.42 6.31 0.30
CA TYR A 291 25.03 7.44 -0.36
C TYR A 291 25.42 8.53 0.65
N THR A 292 26.53 8.27 1.35
CA THR A 292 26.97 9.08 2.51
C THR A 292 27.25 10.54 2.19
N ALA A 293 27.45 10.91 0.92
CA ALA A 293 27.60 12.30 0.50
C ALA A 293 26.33 13.12 0.72
N TYR A 294 25.15 12.49 0.64
CA TYR A 294 23.85 13.17 0.71
C TYR A 294 22.99 12.73 1.90
N ASP A 295 23.37 11.65 2.59
CA ASP A 295 22.61 11.11 3.71
C ASP A 295 23.54 10.64 4.82
N LYS A 296 23.25 11.04 6.07
CA LYS A 296 24.07 10.74 7.26
C LYS A 296 23.34 9.90 8.30
N ARG A 297 22.21 9.26 7.93
CA ARG A 297 21.42 8.44 8.84
C ARG A 297 22.19 7.19 9.24
N GLN A 298 22.27 6.93 10.55
CA GLN A 298 22.98 5.80 11.11
C GLN A 298 22.33 4.45 10.75
N GLU A 299 21.02 4.47 10.52
CA GLU A 299 20.21 3.30 10.16
C GLU A 299 20.62 2.73 8.80
N LEU A 300 20.79 3.60 7.80
CA LEU A 300 21.21 3.20 6.45
C LEU A 300 22.61 2.59 6.47
N GLU A 301 23.53 3.23 7.18
CA GLU A 301 24.89 2.71 7.38
C GLU A 301 24.87 1.33 8.06
N THR A 302 24.01 1.16 9.08
CA THR A 302 23.87 -0.10 9.82
C THR A 302 23.37 -1.22 8.91
N TRP A 303 22.35 -0.97 8.07
CA TRP A 303 21.83 -1.97 7.14
C TRP A 303 22.84 -2.36 6.07
N GLU A 304 23.59 -1.39 5.55
CA GLU A 304 24.67 -1.68 4.61
C GLU A 304 25.77 -2.53 5.26
N LYS A 305 26.24 -2.16 6.47
CA LYS A 305 27.24 -2.94 7.22
C LYS A 305 26.78 -4.36 7.47
N GLN A 306 25.51 -4.56 7.81
CA GLN A 306 24.93 -5.90 7.98
C GLN A 306 24.93 -6.71 6.67
N ALA A 307 24.59 -6.08 5.54
CA ALA A 307 24.62 -6.73 4.24
C ALA A 307 26.05 -7.10 3.80
N ARG A 308 27.01 -6.20 4.04
CA ARG A 308 28.46 -6.44 3.83
C ARG A 308 28.97 -7.63 4.64
N ALA A 309 28.68 -7.66 5.94
CA ALA A 309 29.10 -8.74 6.82
C ALA A 309 28.55 -10.11 6.39
N LYS A 310 27.32 -10.13 5.86
CA LYS A 310 26.67 -11.34 5.35
C LYS A 310 27.05 -11.70 3.91
N ARG A 311 27.83 -10.86 3.22
CA ARG A 311 28.20 -11.02 1.80
C ARG A 311 26.99 -11.26 0.88
N VAL A 312 25.91 -10.54 1.11
CA VAL A 312 24.68 -10.64 0.29
C VAL A 312 24.67 -9.62 -0.84
N GLY A 313 24.03 -9.96 -1.96
CA GLY A 313 23.92 -9.08 -3.12
C GLY A 313 25.29 -8.70 -3.67
N LEU A 314 25.49 -7.41 -3.94
CA LEU A 314 26.74 -6.87 -4.47
C LEU A 314 27.96 -7.15 -3.57
N TRP A 315 27.74 -7.36 -2.27
CA TRP A 315 28.79 -7.68 -1.30
C TRP A 315 29.32 -9.12 -1.39
N ALA A 316 28.74 -9.97 -2.24
CA ALA A 316 29.31 -11.27 -2.57
C ALA A 316 30.60 -11.12 -3.40
N SER A 317 30.74 -10.00 -4.13
CA SER A 317 31.98 -9.65 -4.84
C SER A 317 33.08 -9.27 -3.84
N LYS A 318 34.34 -9.61 -4.18
CA LYS A 318 35.52 -9.21 -3.38
C LYS A 318 35.79 -7.71 -3.44
N ASN A 319 35.49 -7.08 -4.58
CA ASN A 319 35.71 -5.65 -4.80
C ASN A 319 34.53 -5.07 -5.58
N PRO A 320 33.37 -4.85 -4.93
CA PRO A 320 32.23 -4.22 -5.58
C PRO A 320 32.53 -2.73 -5.84
N GLU A 321 32.25 -2.29 -7.05
CA GLU A 321 32.46 -0.92 -7.50
C GLU A 321 31.31 0.00 -7.06
N MET A 322 31.64 1.22 -6.66
CA MET A 322 30.64 2.22 -6.25
C MET A 322 30.03 2.91 -7.47
N PRO A 323 28.69 3.12 -7.55
CA PRO A 323 28.07 3.65 -8.76
C PRO A 323 28.49 5.08 -9.08
N TRP A 324 28.81 5.90 -8.08
CA TRP A 324 29.36 7.23 -8.30
C TRP A 324 30.80 7.23 -8.82
N GLU A 325 31.62 6.24 -8.49
CA GLU A 325 32.96 6.06 -9.05
C GLU A 325 32.88 5.59 -10.50
N TRP A 326 32.07 4.55 -10.77
CA TRP A 326 31.81 4.08 -12.13
C TRP A 326 31.33 5.19 -13.08
N ARG A 327 30.43 6.07 -12.58
CA ARG A 327 29.97 7.24 -13.32
C ARG A 327 31.07 8.28 -13.54
N LYS A 328 32.00 8.44 -12.61
CA LYS A 328 33.11 9.38 -12.73
C LYS A 328 34.08 8.90 -13.81
N ASP A 329 34.50 7.64 -13.73
CA ASP A 329 35.47 7.05 -14.66
C ASP A 329 34.97 7.10 -16.11
N ARG A 330 33.66 6.87 -16.33
CA ARG A 330 33.06 6.98 -17.67
C ARG A 330 32.94 8.41 -18.21
N ARG A 331 32.88 9.43 -17.36
CA ARG A 331 32.90 10.82 -17.82
C ARG A 331 34.31 11.27 -18.19
N GLU A 332 35.31 10.74 -17.49
CA GLU A 332 36.72 11.05 -17.77
C GLU A 332 37.25 10.31 -19.01
N ALA A 333 36.64 9.18 -19.36
CA ALA A 333 36.97 8.39 -20.56
C ALA A 333 36.27 8.86 -21.85
N ALA A 334 35.34 9.82 -21.78
CA ALA A 334 34.51 10.29 -22.91
C ALA A 334 34.98 11.65 -23.43
#